data_AF-A0A1V2QQW1-F1
#
_entry.id   AF-A0A1V2QQW1-F1
#
_cell.length_a   1.000
_cell.length_b   1.000
_cell.length_c   1.000
_cell.angle_alpha   90.00
_cell.angle_beta   90.00
_cell.angle_gamma   90.00
#
_symmetry.space_group_name_H-M   'P 1'
#
loop_
_entity.id
_entity.type
_entity.pdbx_description
1 polymer ?
#
loop_
_entity_poly.entity_id
_entity_poly.type
_entity_poly.pdbx_seq_one_letter_code
_entity_poly.pdbx_strand_id
1 'polypeptide(L)'
;MKTRLLLGAAGLALMAWGASPALRVPRIVEFGAWFLAGPILHDLLLAPVVGLLGLAVKGPVKTGAVVSGILVLIAIPLLWQPRVPVNPGLHDRDYWLGLAISLGVVWAAVLTSMAWKHRAAEMPEPHGDG
;
A
#
# COMPACT_ATOMS: atom_id res chain seq x y z
N MET A 1 17.56 32.54 3.37
CA MET A 1 16.21 32.80 3.94
C MET A 1 15.15 33.13 2.90
N LYS A 2 15.36 34.09 1.98
CA LYS A 2 14.37 34.51 0.97
C LYS A 2 13.80 33.34 0.13
N THR A 3 14.65 32.43 -0.36
CA THR A 3 14.22 31.26 -1.14
C THR A 3 13.29 30.33 -0.37
N ARG A 4 13.57 30.07 0.92
CA ARG A 4 12.71 29.23 1.77
C ARG A 4 11.34 29.88 2.01
N LEU A 5 11.31 31.20 2.18
CA LEU A 5 10.07 31.95 2.34
C LEU A 5 9.23 31.94 1.05
N LEU A 6 9.87 32.11 -0.11
CA LEU A 6 9.22 32.04 -1.41
C LEU A 6 8.65 30.65 -1.70
N LEU A 7 9.41 29.59 -1.40
CA LEU A 7 8.93 28.21 -1.53
C LEU A 7 7.76 27.94 -0.58
N GLY A 8 7.83 28.41 0.67
CA GLY A 8 6.73 28.30 1.62
C GLY A 8 5.46 29.03 1.14
N ALA A 9 5.61 30.28 0.67
CA ALA A 9 4.51 31.06 0.13
C ALA A 9 3.90 30.42 -1.13
N ALA A 10 4.73 29.90 -2.03
CA ALA A 10 4.28 29.18 -3.21
C ALA A 10 3.50 27.90 -2.83
N GLY A 11 4.00 27.14 -1.85
CA GLY A 11 3.31 25.96 -1.32
C GLY A 11 1.95 26.30 -0.71
N LEU A 12 1.86 27.36 0.09
CA LEU A 12 0.59 27.82 0.66
C LEU A 12 -0.39 28.31 -0.42
N ALA A 13 0.10 29.01 -1.43
CA ALA A 13 -0.70 29.45 -2.56
C ALA A 13 -1.26 28.26 -3.35
N LEU A 14 -0.43 27.24 -3.62
CA LEU A 14 -0.86 26.00 -4.28
C LEU A 14 -1.86 25.21 -3.42
N MET A 15 -1.66 25.17 -2.11
CA MET A 15 -2.59 24.52 -1.18
C MET A 15 -3.94 25.23 -1.16
N ALA A 16 -3.96 26.55 -1.07
CA ALA A 16 -5.19 27.35 -1.13
C ALA A 16 -5.91 27.19 -2.49
N TRP A 17 -5.14 27.21 -3.58
CA TRP A 17 -5.65 26.97 -4.93
C TRP A 17 -6.30 25.58 -5.03
N GLY A 18 -5.62 24.54 -4.58
CA GLY A 18 -6.12 23.16 -4.59
C GLY A 18 -7.30 22.91 -3.64
N ALA A 19 -7.39 23.64 -2.54
CA ALA A 19 -8.53 23.56 -1.61
C ALA A 19 -9.76 24.31 -2.11
N SER A 20 -9.60 25.30 -3.00
CA SER A 20 -10.70 26.14 -3.48
C SER A 20 -11.87 25.38 -4.12
N PRO A 21 -11.68 24.29 -4.88
CA PRO A 21 -12.79 23.52 -5.43
C PRO A 21 -13.50 22.69 -4.36
N ALA A 22 -12.77 22.26 -3.31
CA ALA A 22 -13.34 21.46 -2.22
C ALA A 22 -14.47 22.21 -1.51
N LEU A 23 -14.37 23.54 -1.41
CA LEU A 23 -15.40 24.40 -0.80
C LEU A 23 -16.72 24.46 -1.59
N ARG A 24 -16.73 23.98 -2.84
CA ARG A 24 -17.90 24.00 -3.73
C ARG A 24 -18.51 22.62 -3.92
N VAL A 25 -18.00 21.60 -3.22
CA VAL A 25 -18.50 20.23 -3.30
C VAL A 25 -19.88 20.16 -2.63
N PRO A 26 -20.91 19.64 -3.30
CA PRO A 26 -22.17 19.30 -2.65
C PRO A 26 -21.90 18.33 -1.51
N ARG A 27 -22.57 18.49 -0.34
CA ARG A 27 -22.31 17.67 0.88
C ARG A 27 -20.90 17.86 1.46
N ILE A 28 -20.55 19.13 1.74
CA ILE A 28 -19.24 19.53 2.27
C ILE A 28 -18.91 18.87 3.62
N VAL A 29 -19.92 18.59 4.46
CA VAL A 29 -19.74 17.96 5.77
C VAL A 29 -19.31 16.51 5.61
N GLU A 30 -19.98 15.77 4.73
CA GLU A 30 -19.68 14.37 4.42
C GLU A 30 -18.32 14.25 3.72
N PHE A 31 -18.00 15.19 2.82
CA PHE A 31 -16.67 15.28 2.23
C PHE A 31 -15.60 15.52 3.31
N GLY A 32 -15.80 16.49 4.19
CA GLY A 32 -14.88 16.80 5.28
C GLY A 32 -14.69 15.63 6.24
N ALA A 33 -15.78 14.94 6.59
CA ALA A 33 -15.76 13.74 7.42
C ALA A 33 -14.95 12.62 6.76
N TRP A 34 -15.18 12.34 5.47
CA TRP A 34 -14.40 11.34 4.74
C TRP A 34 -12.92 11.73 4.60
N PHE A 35 -12.65 12.99 4.28
CA PHE A 35 -11.31 13.54 4.09
C PHE A 35 -10.47 13.48 5.38
N LEU A 36 -11.09 13.72 6.54
CA LEU A 36 -10.42 13.63 7.84
C LEU A 36 -10.39 12.20 8.39
N ALA A 37 -11.44 11.41 8.17
CA ALA A 37 -11.52 10.05 8.69
C ALA A 37 -10.39 9.15 8.17
N GLY A 38 -10.01 9.29 6.89
CA GLY A 38 -8.90 8.53 6.31
C GLY A 38 -7.57 8.69 7.05
N PRO A 39 -6.99 9.91 7.11
CA PRO A 39 -5.76 10.18 7.84
C PRO A 39 -5.85 9.85 9.33
N ILE A 40 -6.97 10.20 9.99
CA ILE A 40 -7.13 9.91 11.43
C ILE A 40 -7.12 8.41 11.69
N LEU A 41 -7.90 7.63 10.92
CA LEU A 41 -7.92 6.17 11.03
C LEU A 41 -6.54 5.58 10.69
N HIS A 42 -5.87 6.14 9.68
CA HIS A 42 -4.54 5.71 9.29
C HIS A 42 -3.52 5.88 10.42
N ASP A 43 -3.40 7.09 10.96
CA ASP A 43 -2.34 7.47 11.88
C ASP A 43 -2.57 6.94 13.29
N LEU A 44 -3.84 6.88 13.73
CA LEU A 44 -4.17 6.41 15.08
C LEU A 44 -4.34 4.89 15.18
N LEU A 45 -4.66 4.20 14.09
CA LEU A 45 -4.96 2.77 14.12
C LEU A 45 -4.07 1.96 13.18
N LEU A 46 -4.13 2.22 11.88
CA LEU A 46 -3.44 1.40 10.88
C LEU A 46 -1.91 1.43 11.08
N ALA A 47 -1.31 2.61 11.17
CA ALA A 47 0.14 2.76 11.30
C ALA A 47 0.67 2.11 12.59
N PRO A 48 0.07 2.30 13.78
CA PRO A 48 0.46 1.59 14.99
C PRO A 48 0.32 0.07 14.88
N VAL A 49 -0.82 -0.43 14.40
CA VAL A 49 -1.08 -1.87 14.27
C VAL A 49 -0.08 -2.52 13.29
N VAL A 50 0.11 -1.92 12.12
CA VAL A 50 1.07 -2.40 11.11
C VAL A 50 2.50 -2.33 11.65
N GLY A 51 2.84 -1.26 12.38
CA GLY A 51 4.14 -1.11 13.04
C GLY A 51 4.40 -2.25 14.02
N LEU A 52 3.45 -2.54 14.92
CA LEU A 52 3.54 -3.63 15.90
C LEU A 52 3.63 -5.01 15.25
N LEU A 53 2.78 -5.29 14.26
CA LEU A 53 2.84 -6.55 13.49
C LEU A 53 4.18 -6.69 12.78
N GLY A 54 4.73 -5.60 12.27
CA GLY A 54 6.03 -5.53 11.61
C GLY A 54 7.23 -5.81 12.53
N LEU A 55 7.04 -5.81 13.86
CA LEU A 55 8.05 -6.25 14.83
C LEU A 55 8.07 -7.77 15.00
N ALA A 56 6.93 -8.43 14.78
CA ALA A 56 6.78 -9.89 14.94
C ALA A 56 7.32 -10.69 13.74
N VAL A 57 7.42 -10.07 12.56
CA VAL A 57 7.87 -10.73 11.33
C VAL A 57 9.23 -10.18 10.86
N LYS A 58 10.09 -11.07 10.34
CA LYS A 58 11.44 -10.72 9.85
C LYS A 58 11.72 -11.36 8.49
N GLY A 59 12.74 -10.83 7.80
CA GLY A 59 13.21 -11.39 6.54
C GLY A 59 12.18 -11.34 5.41
N PRO A 60 12.22 -12.29 4.46
CA PRO A 60 11.33 -12.33 3.29
C PRO A 60 9.83 -12.32 3.65
N VAL A 61 9.47 -12.91 4.80
CA VAL A 61 8.08 -12.95 5.29
C VAL A 61 7.53 -11.55 5.58
N LYS A 62 8.36 -10.64 6.12
CA LYS A 62 7.97 -9.25 6.35
C LYS A 62 7.63 -8.55 5.04
N THR A 63 8.45 -8.73 4.01
CA THR A 63 8.19 -8.18 2.68
C THR A 63 6.91 -8.75 2.08
N GLY A 64 6.72 -10.06 2.15
CA GLY A 64 5.50 -10.73 1.68
C GLY A 64 4.23 -10.23 2.35
N ALA A 65 4.27 -10.05 3.67
CA ALA A 65 3.15 -9.53 4.44
C ALA A 65 2.80 -8.07 4.08
N VAL A 66 3.81 -7.19 3.91
CA VAL A 66 3.60 -5.80 3.51
C VAL A 66 2.98 -5.72 2.12
N VAL A 67 3.52 -6.44 1.15
CA VAL A 67 2.98 -6.46 -0.22
C VAL A 67 1.56 -7.01 -0.24
N SER A 68 1.30 -8.08 0.51
CA SER A 68 -0.04 -8.65 0.66
C SER A 68 -1.04 -7.66 1.26
N GLY A 69 -0.64 -6.93 2.31
CA GLY A 69 -1.45 -5.87 2.91
C GLY A 69 -1.82 -4.77 1.92
N ILE A 70 -0.84 -4.30 1.13
CA ILE A 70 -1.07 -3.30 0.07
C ILE A 70 -2.04 -3.85 -0.98
N LEU A 71 -1.83 -5.08 -1.47
CA LEU A 71 -2.72 -5.72 -2.45
C LEU A 71 -4.17 -5.81 -1.95
N VAL A 72 -4.37 -6.17 -0.68
CA VAL A 72 -5.69 -6.19 -0.06
C VAL A 72 -6.28 -4.78 -0.01
N LEU A 73 -5.53 -3.79 0.47
CA LEU A 73 -6.02 -2.40 0.59
C LEU A 73 -6.47 -1.83 -0.76
N ILE A 74 -5.71 -2.04 -1.83
CA ILE A 74 -6.10 -1.58 -3.17
C ILE A 74 -7.25 -2.40 -3.77
N ALA A 75 -7.44 -3.65 -3.33
CA ALA A 75 -8.53 -4.51 -3.79
C ALA A 75 -9.86 -4.16 -3.11
N ILE A 76 -9.87 -3.65 -1.87
CA ILE A 76 -11.10 -3.27 -1.15
C ILE A 76 -12.10 -2.50 -2.02
N PRO A 77 -11.74 -1.37 -2.68
CA PRO A 77 -12.70 -0.62 -3.48
C PRO A 77 -13.23 -1.41 -4.69
N LEU A 78 -12.42 -2.31 -5.26
CA LEU A 78 -12.82 -3.17 -6.39
C LEU A 78 -13.77 -4.28 -5.95
N LEU A 79 -13.56 -4.83 -4.75
CA LEU A 79 -14.38 -5.89 -4.16
C LEU A 79 -15.71 -5.34 -3.59
N TRP A 80 -15.71 -4.11 -3.08
CA TRP A 80 -16.87 -3.48 -2.47
C TRP A 80 -17.74 -2.71 -3.49
N GLN A 81 -17.32 -2.58 -4.75
CA GLN A 81 -18.00 -1.68 -5.68
C GLN A 81 -19.42 -2.19 -6.05
N PRO A 82 -20.51 -1.48 -5.68
CA PRO A 82 -21.86 -2.06 -5.76
C PRO A 82 -22.46 -2.18 -7.16
N ARG A 83 -21.91 -1.44 -8.15
CA ARG A 83 -22.30 -1.44 -9.57
C ARG A 83 -21.46 -0.40 -10.32
N VAL A 84 -20.54 -0.85 -11.19
CA VAL A 84 -19.77 0.01 -12.10
C VAL A 84 -20.23 -0.30 -13.53
N PRO A 85 -20.39 0.71 -14.41
CA PRO A 85 -20.59 0.44 -15.82
C PRO A 85 -19.49 -0.53 -16.33
N VAL A 86 -19.91 -1.66 -16.90
CA VAL A 86 -18.99 -2.68 -17.39
C VAL A 86 -18.27 -2.11 -18.61
N ASN A 87 -16.94 -2.08 -18.56
CA ASN A 87 -16.17 -1.67 -19.72
C ASN A 87 -16.33 -2.75 -20.80
N PRO A 88 -16.77 -2.42 -22.03
CA PRO A 88 -16.95 -3.42 -23.08
C PRO A 88 -15.65 -4.19 -23.31
N GLY A 89 -15.66 -5.51 -23.07
CA GLY A 89 -14.47 -6.38 -23.18
C GLY A 89 -13.83 -6.81 -21.85
N LEU A 90 -14.25 -6.27 -20.70
CA LEU A 90 -13.88 -6.74 -19.36
C LEU A 90 -15.05 -7.45 -18.65
N HIS A 91 -15.68 -8.39 -19.37
CA HIS A 91 -16.90 -9.06 -18.89
C HIS A 91 -16.70 -10.03 -17.72
N ASP A 92 -15.45 -10.44 -17.43
CA ASP A 92 -15.10 -11.30 -16.29
C ASP A 92 -14.03 -10.63 -15.41
N ARG A 93 -14.41 -9.64 -14.62
CA ARG A 93 -13.56 -9.14 -13.53
C ARG A 93 -13.85 -9.89 -12.25
N ASP A 94 -13.35 -11.12 -12.18
CA ASP A 94 -13.25 -11.82 -10.91
C ASP A 94 -12.06 -11.23 -10.11
N TYR A 95 -12.34 -10.14 -9.41
CA TYR A 95 -11.36 -9.47 -8.55
C TYR A 95 -10.93 -10.34 -7.36
N TRP A 96 -11.77 -11.29 -6.93
CA TRP A 96 -11.39 -12.26 -5.91
C TRP A 96 -10.32 -13.21 -6.45
N LEU A 97 -10.51 -13.74 -7.65
CA LEU A 97 -9.53 -14.57 -8.33
C LEU A 97 -8.24 -13.80 -8.62
N GLY A 98 -8.33 -12.56 -9.12
CA GLY A 98 -7.17 -11.71 -9.36
C GLY A 98 -6.36 -11.43 -8.10
N LEU A 99 -7.02 -11.13 -6.97
CA LEU A 99 -6.38 -10.97 -5.68
C LEU A 99 -5.74 -12.28 -5.20
N ALA A 100 -6.44 -13.41 -5.29
CA ALA A 100 -5.93 -14.71 -4.89
C ALA A 100 -4.68 -15.11 -5.66
N ILE A 101 -4.68 -14.94 -6.99
CA ILE A 101 -3.51 -15.19 -7.85
C ILE A 101 -2.35 -14.27 -7.43
N SER A 102 -2.61 -12.97 -7.24
CA SER A 102 -1.57 -12.01 -6.85
C SER A 102 -0.92 -12.37 -5.51
N LEU A 103 -1.72 -12.75 -4.51
CA LEU A 103 -1.23 -13.23 -3.22
C LEU A 103 -0.43 -14.53 -3.38
N GLY A 104 -0.92 -15.47 -4.20
CA GLY A 104 -0.21 -16.71 -4.50
C GLY A 104 1.19 -16.47 -5.09
N VAL A 105 1.31 -15.54 -6.05
CA VAL A 105 2.59 -15.15 -6.66
C VAL A 105 3.54 -14.53 -5.62
N VAL A 106 3.03 -13.64 -4.77
CA VAL A 106 3.83 -13.01 -3.70
C VAL A 106 4.41 -14.08 -2.76
N TRP A 107 3.57 -15.01 -2.29
CA TRP A 107 4.03 -16.04 -1.36
C TRP A 107 4.92 -17.09 -2.01
N ALA A 108 4.71 -17.42 -3.30
CA ALA A 108 5.65 -18.23 -4.06
C ALA A 108 7.05 -17.57 -4.12
N ALA A 109 7.13 -16.26 -4.33
CA ALA A 109 8.39 -15.53 -4.31
C ALA A 109 9.05 -15.50 -2.91
N VAL A 110 8.26 -15.38 -1.84
CA VAL A 110 8.77 -15.46 -0.45
C VAL A 110 9.37 -16.83 -0.17
N LEU A 111 8.64 -17.91 -0.51
CA LEU A 111 9.07 -19.29 -0.28
C LEU A 111 10.34 -19.63 -1.07
N THR A 112 10.41 -19.21 -2.34
CA THR A 112 11.62 -19.41 -3.17
C THR A 112 12.82 -18.64 -2.61
N SER A 113 12.62 -17.39 -2.16
CA SER A 113 13.68 -16.61 -1.50
C SER A 113 14.19 -17.28 -0.23
N MET A 114 13.29 -17.83 0.60
CA MET A 114 13.67 -18.56 1.80
C MET A 114 14.44 -19.84 1.47
N ALA A 115 13.95 -20.65 0.53
CA ALA A 115 14.61 -21.88 0.10
C ALA A 115 16.02 -21.60 -0.47
N TRP A 116 16.18 -20.52 -1.23
CA TRP A 116 17.48 -20.10 -1.74
C TRP A 116 18.46 -19.76 -0.61
N LYS A 117 18.02 -18.99 0.38
CA LYS A 117 18.86 -18.60 1.53
C LYS A 117 19.30 -19.81 2.36
N HIS A 118 18.41 -20.78 2.56
CA HIS A 118 18.77 -22.03 3.24
C HIS A 118 19.87 -22.79 2.49
N ARG A 119 19.71 -22.97 1.18
CA ARG A 119 20.71 -23.67 0.35
C ARG A 119 22.07 -22.95 0.30
N ALA A 120 22.07 -21.63 0.24
CA ALA A 120 23.30 -20.85 0.23
C ALA A 120 24.08 -20.93 1.55
N ALA A 121 23.38 -21.14 2.67
CA ALA A 121 24.01 -21.30 3.98
C ALA A 121 24.60 -22.71 4.20
N GLU A 122 24.20 -23.70 3.40
CA GLU A 122 24.67 -25.09 3.49
C GLU A 122 25.94 -25.36 2.66
N MET A 123 26.35 -24.45 1.77
CA MET A 123 27.58 -24.62 0.98
C MET A 123 28.81 -24.29 1.85
N PRO A 124 29.70 -25.25 2.13
CA PRO A 124 30.93 -24.99 2.87
C PRO A 124 31.82 -24.03 2.09
N GLU A 125 32.40 -23.04 2.77
CA GLU A 125 33.48 -22.22 2.22
C GLU A 125 34.54 -23.13 1.60
N PRO A 126 34.94 -22.93 0.33
CA PRO A 126 35.99 -23.73 -0.28
C PRO A 126 37.24 -23.53 0.56
N HIS A 127 37.68 -24.60 1.22
CA HIS A 127 38.92 -24.62 1.99
C HIS A 127 40.04 -24.17 1.05
N GLY A 128 40.55 -22.97 1.28
CA GLY A 128 41.71 -22.45 0.60
C GLY A 128 42.94 -22.92 1.34
N ASP A 129 43.37 -24.14 1.08
CA ASP A 129 44.69 -24.65 1.43
C ASP A 129 45.61 -24.57 0.21
N GLY A 130 46.42 -23.50 0.20
CA GLY A 130 47.62 -23.38 -0.61
C GLY A 130 48.84 -23.93 0.11
#